data_AF-A0A416EDP6-F1
#
_entry.id   AF-A0A416EDP6-F1
#
_cell.length_a   1.000
_cell.length_b   1.000
_cell.length_c   1.000
_cell.angle_alpha   90.00
_cell.angle_beta   90.00
_cell.angle_gamma   90.00
#
_symmetry.space_group_name_H-M   'P 1'
#
loop_
_entity.id
_entity.type
_entity.pdbx_description
1 polymer ?
#
loop_
_entity_poly.entity_id
_entity_poly.type
_entity_poly.pdbx_seq_one_letter_code
_entity_poly.pdbx_strand_id
1 'polypeptide(L)'
;MSKLERIIHDNSNGLDYILVGEIYLPLIAVPEEKREIGFYGSLHRNYLKDYKSGLYSYLTLSGKLWTYLADLNEQCLERRDFLMEQIMEQEGITEELKSRDQMEWVRRANNARSRVDEIILNELVYV
;
A
#
# COMPACT_ATOMS: atom_id res chain seq x y z
N MET A 1 -0.40 -51.50 1.39
CA MET A 1 -1.20 -50.27 1.50
C MET A 1 -0.67 -49.29 0.46
N SER A 2 -1.54 -48.76 -0.40
CA SER A 2 -1.18 -47.73 -1.38
C SER A 2 -0.64 -46.51 -0.64
N LYS A 3 0.56 -46.03 -1.01
CA LYS A 3 1.15 -44.83 -0.43
C LYS A 3 0.39 -43.63 -0.97
N LEU A 4 -0.33 -42.92 -0.12
CA LEU A 4 -0.99 -41.67 -0.53
C LEU A 4 0.06 -40.70 -1.06
N GLU A 5 -0.23 -40.09 -2.22
CA GLU A 5 0.64 -39.09 -2.81
C GLU A 5 0.54 -37.79 -2.02
N ARG A 6 1.65 -37.04 -1.96
CA ARG A 6 1.69 -35.80 -1.18
C ARG A 6 0.84 -34.70 -1.84
N ILE A 7 0.80 -34.66 -3.16
CA ILE A 7 0.05 -33.68 -3.94
C ILE A 7 -0.72 -34.44 -5.01
N ILE A 8 -2.00 -34.12 -5.18
CA ILE A 8 -2.85 -34.66 -6.25
C ILE A 8 -3.52 -33.52 -7.01
N HIS A 9 -3.78 -33.72 -8.30
CA HIS A 9 -4.54 -32.79 -9.14
C HIS A 9 -5.90 -33.39 -9.49
N ASP A 10 -6.98 -32.66 -9.29
CA ASP A 10 -8.33 -33.08 -9.65
C ASP A 10 -8.78 -32.41 -10.95
N ASN A 11 -8.80 -33.19 -12.04
CA ASN A 11 -9.22 -32.70 -13.36
C ASN A 11 -10.69 -32.24 -13.43
N SER A 12 -11.54 -32.64 -12.47
CA SER A 12 -12.97 -32.28 -12.48
C SER A 12 -13.23 -30.83 -12.07
N ASN A 13 -12.39 -30.28 -11.19
CA ASN A 13 -12.47 -28.90 -10.71
C ASN A 13 -11.21 -28.07 -11.01
N GLY A 14 -10.14 -28.71 -11.53
CA GLY A 14 -8.88 -28.07 -11.90
C GLY A 14 -8.01 -27.66 -10.71
N LEU A 15 -8.27 -28.18 -9.50
CA LEU A 15 -7.53 -27.81 -8.29
C LEU A 15 -6.45 -28.83 -7.93
N ASP A 16 -5.35 -28.31 -7.40
CA ASP A 16 -4.34 -29.11 -6.70
C ASP A 16 -4.74 -29.28 -5.23
N TYR A 17 -4.36 -30.41 -4.64
CA TYR A 17 -4.59 -30.71 -3.23
C TYR A 17 -3.31 -31.22 -2.57
N ILE A 18 -3.11 -30.88 -1.31
CA ILE A 18 -2.00 -31.34 -0.48
C ILE A 18 -2.49 -32.26 0.63
N LEU A 19 -1.81 -33.39 0.83
CA LEU A 19 -2.10 -34.32 1.93
C LEU A 19 -1.60 -33.74 3.26
N VAL A 20 -2.53 -33.48 4.18
CA VAL A 20 -2.25 -33.04 5.55
C VAL A 20 -2.88 -34.05 6.51
N GLY A 21 -2.03 -34.85 7.14
CA GLY A 21 -2.47 -36.00 7.92
C GLY A 21 -3.08 -37.07 7.02
N GLU A 22 -4.39 -37.30 7.15
CA GLU A 22 -5.15 -38.28 6.38
C GLU A 22 -6.12 -37.62 5.36
N ILE A 23 -6.08 -36.30 5.21
CA ILE A 23 -7.05 -35.52 4.42
C ILE A 23 -6.32 -34.69 3.36
N TYR A 24 -6.89 -34.63 2.16
CA TYR A 24 -6.45 -33.73 1.09
C TYR A 24 -7.12 -32.36 1.24
N LEU A 25 -6.30 -31.32 1.41
CA LEU A 25 -6.75 -29.93 1.46
C LEU A 25 -6.48 -29.23 0.13
N PRO A 26 -7.41 -28.43 -0.43
CA PRO A 26 -7.16 -27.64 -1.62
C PRO A 26 -5.93 -26.74 -1.44
N LEU A 27 -5.00 -26.82 -2.38
CA LEU A 27 -3.80 -26.00 -2.44
C LEU A 27 -4.13 -24.65 -3.06
N ILE A 28 -4.86 -23.82 -2.31
CA ILE A 28 -5.23 -22.46 -2.73
C ILE A 28 -4.18 -21.49 -2.20
N ALA A 29 -3.32 -21.00 -3.09
CA ALA A 29 -2.38 -19.93 -2.77
C ALA A 29 -2.98 -18.58 -3.19
N VAL A 30 -3.03 -17.64 -2.25
CA VAL A 30 -3.28 -16.22 -2.58
C VAL A 30 -1.98 -15.64 -3.13
N PRO A 31 -2.00 -14.78 -4.16
CA PRO A 31 -0.81 -14.06 -4.59
C PRO A 31 -0.13 -13.40 -3.40
N GLU A 32 1.15 -13.73 -3.18
CA GLU A 32 1.92 -13.16 -2.08
C GLU A 32 2.44 -11.80 -2.52
N GLU A 33 1.83 -10.73 -2.00
CA GLU A 33 2.36 -9.38 -2.11
C GLU A 33 3.39 -9.16 -1.00
N LYS A 34 4.63 -8.88 -1.41
CA LYS A 34 5.77 -8.72 -0.48
C LYS A 34 6.03 -7.27 -0.12
N ARG A 35 5.47 -6.32 -0.88
CA ARG A 35 5.64 -4.89 -0.64
C ARG A 35 4.94 -4.50 0.66
N GLU A 36 5.54 -3.55 1.35
CA GLU A 36 4.93 -2.92 2.52
C GLU A 36 3.89 -1.90 2.06
N ILE A 37 2.73 -1.88 2.71
CA ILE A 37 1.68 -0.90 2.41
C ILE A 37 2.01 0.51 2.96
N GLY A 38 3.08 0.65 3.73
CA GLY A 38 3.55 1.93 4.26
C GLY A 38 2.53 2.72 5.09
N PHE A 39 2.82 4.00 5.29
CA PHE A 39 2.00 4.91 6.09
C PHE A 39 0.65 5.21 5.42
N TYR A 40 0.68 5.64 4.15
CA TYR A 40 -0.54 6.03 3.44
C TYR A 40 -1.45 4.84 3.14
N GLY A 41 -0.89 3.67 2.79
CA GLY A 41 -1.68 2.46 2.62
C GLY A 41 -2.30 1.99 3.95
N SER A 42 -1.61 2.16 5.09
CA SER A 42 -2.21 1.86 6.41
C SER A 42 -3.38 2.80 6.74
N LEU A 43 -3.25 4.10 6.46
CA LEU A 43 -4.34 5.06 6.63
C LEU A 43 -5.52 4.74 5.72
N HIS A 44 -5.26 4.50 4.43
CA HIS A 44 -6.30 4.19 3.46
C HIS A 44 -7.01 2.88 3.80
N ARG A 45 -6.28 1.87 4.30
CA ARG A 45 -6.88 0.61 4.78
C ARG A 45 -7.91 0.86 5.88
N ASN A 46 -7.57 1.69 6.87
CA ASN A 46 -8.51 2.02 7.96
C ASN A 46 -9.72 2.77 7.42
N TYR A 47 -9.50 3.74 6.53
CA TYR A 47 -10.57 4.46 5.87
C TYR A 47 -11.51 3.53 5.08
N LEU A 48 -10.96 2.59 4.29
CA LEU A 48 -11.75 1.61 3.56
C LEU A 48 -12.59 0.74 4.50
N LYS A 49 -12.01 0.32 5.63
CA LYS A 49 -12.70 -0.51 6.61
C LYS A 49 -13.86 0.23 7.27
N ASP A 50 -13.63 1.48 7.65
CA ASP A 50 -14.57 2.27 8.45
C ASP A 50 -15.67 2.92 7.58
N TYR A 51 -15.34 3.33 6.35
CA TYR A 51 -16.22 4.14 5.50
C TYR A 51 -16.57 3.50 4.15
N LYS A 52 -15.79 2.52 3.65
CA LYS A 52 -15.99 1.87 2.33
C LYS A 52 -16.00 0.34 2.42
N SER A 53 -16.76 -0.19 3.38
CA SER A 53 -16.78 -1.62 3.73
C SER A 53 -17.03 -2.56 2.55
N GLY A 54 -17.82 -2.14 1.55
CA GLY A 54 -18.07 -2.90 0.32
C GLY A 54 -16.80 -3.10 -0.51
N LEU A 55 -16.04 -2.03 -0.75
CA LEU A 55 -14.78 -2.10 -1.49
C LEU A 55 -13.72 -2.89 -0.71
N TYR A 56 -13.62 -2.65 0.61
CA TYR A 56 -12.73 -3.41 1.48
C TYR A 56 -12.99 -4.92 1.40
N SER A 57 -14.26 -5.32 1.48
CA SER A 57 -14.66 -6.73 1.42
C SER A 57 -14.35 -7.34 0.05
N TYR A 58 -14.65 -6.62 -1.04
CA TYR A 58 -14.33 -7.05 -2.39
C TYR A 58 -12.82 -7.28 -2.59
N LEU A 59 -11.98 -6.33 -2.17
CA LEU A 59 -10.52 -6.44 -2.29
C LEU A 59 -9.96 -7.57 -1.42
N THR A 60 -10.54 -7.79 -0.23
CA THR A 60 -10.15 -8.88 0.67
C THR A 60 -10.47 -10.24 0.05
N LEU A 61 -11.72 -10.42 -0.43
CA LEU A 61 -12.18 -11.68 -0.99
C LEU A 61 -11.51 -12.03 -2.33
N SER A 62 -11.13 -11.00 -3.10
CA SER A 62 -10.37 -11.19 -4.35
C SER A 62 -8.87 -11.38 -4.13
N GLY A 63 -8.37 -11.27 -2.89
CA GLY A 63 -6.95 -11.38 -2.57
C GLY A 63 -6.09 -10.21 -3.07
N LYS A 64 -6.71 -9.08 -3.45
CA LYS A 64 -6.03 -7.92 -4.07
C LYS A 64 -5.77 -6.77 -3.11
N LEU A 65 -6.25 -6.84 -1.87
CA LEU A 65 -6.17 -5.75 -0.90
C LEU A 65 -4.73 -5.27 -0.67
N TRP A 66 -3.77 -6.18 -0.50
CA TRP A 66 -2.41 -5.80 -0.15
C TRP A 66 -1.68 -5.10 -1.31
N THR A 67 -1.81 -5.65 -2.53
CA THR A 67 -1.29 -5.02 -3.76
C THR A 67 -1.90 -3.64 -3.99
N TYR A 68 -3.22 -3.50 -3.84
CA TYR A 68 -3.91 -2.23 -3.99
C TYR A 68 -3.39 -1.16 -3.03
N LEU A 69 -3.20 -1.51 -1.75
CA LEU A 69 -2.69 -0.59 -0.73
C LEU A 69 -1.21 -0.25 -0.94
N ALA A 70 -0.39 -1.20 -1.41
CA ALA A 70 1.00 -0.96 -1.76
C ALA A 70 1.12 0.01 -2.94
N ASP A 71 0.35 -0.21 -4.01
CA ASP A 71 0.30 0.66 -5.19
C ASP A 71 -0.15 2.08 -4.81
N LEU A 72 -1.16 2.22 -3.94
CA LEU A 72 -1.62 3.52 -3.45
C LEU A 72 -0.54 4.23 -2.64
N ASN A 73 0.20 3.49 -1.80
CA ASN A 73 1.28 4.06 -1.01
C ASN A 73 2.43 4.57 -1.89
N GLU A 74 2.83 3.81 -2.91
CA GLU A 74 3.82 4.24 -3.90
C GLU A 74 3.36 5.52 -4.61
N GLN A 75 2.11 5.55 -5.10
CA GLN A 75 1.53 6.74 -5.74
C GLN A 75 1.51 7.96 -4.81
N CYS A 76 1.18 7.77 -3.52
CA CYS A 76 1.20 8.85 -2.54
C CYS A 76 2.62 9.40 -2.31
N LEU A 77 3.62 8.52 -2.24
CA LEU A 77 5.02 8.92 -2.05
C LEU A 77 5.55 9.69 -3.27
N GLU A 78 5.32 9.16 -4.47
CA GLU A 78 5.72 9.83 -5.72
C GLU A 78 5.06 11.20 -5.85
N ARG A 79 3.75 11.28 -5.58
CA ARG A 79 3.02 12.55 -5.64
C ARG A 79 3.49 13.54 -4.58
N ARG A 80 3.79 13.07 -3.37
CA ARG A 80 4.31 13.90 -2.29
C ARG A 80 5.67 14.48 -2.67
N ASP A 81 6.58 13.65 -3.15
CA ASP A 81 7.94 14.07 -3.48
C ASP A 81 7.92 15.08 -4.64
N PHE A 82 7.09 14.85 -5.67
CA PHE A 82 6.86 15.80 -6.75
C PHE A 82 6.32 17.15 -6.24
N LEU A 83 5.28 17.14 -5.40
CA LEU A 83 4.69 18.38 -4.87
C LEU A 83 5.67 19.13 -3.95
N MET A 84 6.48 18.39 -3.18
CA MET A 84 7.52 18.99 -2.33
C MET A 84 8.55 19.72 -3.18
N GLU A 85 9.06 19.10 -4.26
CA GLU A 85 10.01 19.75 -5.17
C GLU A 85 9.43 21.04 -5.76
N GLN A 86 8.18 20.99 -6.26
CA GLN A 86 7.52 22.16 -6.84
C GLN A 86 7.35 23.32 -5.84
N ILE A 87 6.88 23.02 -4.63
CA ILE A 87 6.68 24.07 -3.61
C ILE A 87 8.01 24.62 -3.12
N MET A 88 9.02 23.77 -2.94
CA MET A 88 10.35 24.21 -2.52
C MET A 88 11.01 25.13 -3.56
N GLU A 89 10.89 24.80 -4.85
CA GLU A 89 11.37 25.66 -5.95
C GLU A 89 10.61 27.00 -5.98
N GLN A 90 9.28 26.96 -5.92
CA GLN A 90 8.44 28.14 -5.98
C GLN A 90 8.67 29.11 -4.80
N GLU A 91 8.95 28.59 -3.61
CA GLU A 91 9.15 29.39 -2.39
C GLU A 91 10.62 29.70 -2.09
N GLY A 92 11.54 29.28 -2.96
CA GLY A 92 12.98 29.49 -2.80
C GLY A 92 13.55 28.82 -1.55
N ILE A 93 13.03 27.65 -1.19
CA ILE A 93 13.50 26.84 -0.05
C ILE A 93 14.74 26.05 -0.50
N THR A 94 15.86 26.76 -0.66
CA THR A 94 17.10 26.19 -1.24
C THR A 94 18.14 25.84 -0.19
N GLU A 95 19.19 25.12 -0.58
CA GLU A 95 20.33 24.83 0.31
C GLU A 95 21.15 26.10 0.63
N GLU A 96 21.13 27.14 -0.22
CA GLU A 96 21.70 28.45 0.11
C GLU A 96 20.92 29.11 1.25
N LEU A 97 19.59 29.02 1.26
CA LEU A 97 18.78 29.48 2.40
C LEU A 97 19.15 28.71 3.66
N LYS A 98 19.32 27.39 3.57
CA LYS A 98 19.67 26.51 4.70
C LYS A 98 21.03 26.85 5.32
N SER A 99 22.01 27.20 4.48
CA SER A 99 23.35 27.59 4.97
C SER A 99 23.36 28.97 5.61
N ARG A 100 22.55 29.91 5.11
CA ARG A 100 22.43 31.27 5.66
C ARG A 100 21.57 31.32 6.93
N ASP A 101 20.44 30.63 6.94
CA ASP A 101 19.48 30.59 8.03
C ASP A 101 18.76 29.23 8.08
N GLN A 102 19.36 28.30 8.82
CA GLN A 102 18.84 26.94 8.97
C GLN A 102 17.46 26.92 9.62
N MET A 103 17.17 27.82 10.57
CA MET A 103 15.90 27.80 11.30
C MET A 103 14.74 28.26 10.40
N GLU A 104 14.98 29.31 9.59
CA GLU A 104 14.01 29.75 8.60
C GLU A 104 13.78 28.69 7.52
N TRP A 105 14.84 28.02 7.07
CA TRP A 105 14.71 26.90 6.13
C TRP A 105 13.82 25.79 6.69
N VAL A 106 14.07 25.35 7.93
CA VAL A 106 13.25 24.31 8.60
C VAL A 106 11.80 24.78 8.74
N ARG A 107 11.58 26.04 9.12
CA ARG A 107 10.22 26.61 9.23
C ARG A 107 9.46 26.52 7.91
N ARG A 108 10.08 26.94 6.80
CA ARG A 108 9.45 26.89 5.47
C ARG A 108 9.26 25.47 4.96
N ALA A 109 10.27 24.62 5.08
CA ALA A 109 10.22 23.24 4.65
C ALA A 109 9.11 22.45 5.39
N ASN A 110 8.95 22.67 6.70
CA ASN A 110 7.87 22.05 7.47
C ASN A 110 6.48 22.57 7.07
N ASN A 111 6.36 23.85 6.75
CA ASN A 111 5.10 24.42 6.26
C ASN A 111 4.74 23.88 4.87
N ALA A 112 5.70 23.74 3.96
CA ALA A 112 5.53 23.09 2.67
C ALA A 112 5.08 21.63 2.86
N ARG A 113 5.80 20.86 3.68
CA ARG A 113 5.45 19.47 4.00
C ARG A 113 4.02 19.32 4.52
N SER A 114 3.60 20.18 5.46
CA SER A 114 2.26 20.12 6.03
C SER A 114 1.17 20.31 4.97
N ARG A 115 1.37 21.25 4.03
CA ARG A 115 0.45 21.48 2.90
C ARG A 115 0.42 20.30 1.93
N VAL A 116 1.59 19.74 1.61
CA VAL A 116 1.65 18.55 0.74
C VAL A 116 0.94 17.36 1.39
N ASP A 117 1.20 17.10 2.67
CA ASP A 117 0.55 16.01 3.39
C ASP A 117 -0.97 16.18 3.38
N GLU A 118 -1.48 17.40 3.59
CA GLU A 118 -2.91 17.68 3.50
C GLU A 118 -3.49 17.41 2.10
N ILE A 119 -2.78 17.78 1.04
CA ILE A 119 -3.18 17.48 -0.35
C ILE A 119 -3.25 15.97 -0.57
N ILE A 120 -2.20 15.22 -0.21
CA ILE A 120 -2.15 13.76 -0.39
C ILE A 120 -3.28 13.07 0.36
N LEU A 121 -3.52 13.47 1.61
CA LEU A 121 -4.57 12.87 2.42
C LEU A 121 -5.96 13.07 1.80
N ASN A 122 -6.26 14.26 1.30
CA ASN A 122 -7.56 14.57 0.72
C ASN A 122 -7.75 14.03 -0.71
N GLU A 123 -6.71 14.04 -1.53
CA GLU A 123 -6.80 13.66 -2.95
C GLU A 123 -6.64 12.16 -3.19
N LEU A 124 -5.94 11.43 -2.31
CA LEU A 124 -5.60 10.02 -2.54
C LEU A 124 -6.05 9.10 -1.39
N VAL A 125 -5.88 9.52 -0.13
CA VAL A 125 -6.06 8.62 1.02
C VAL A 125 -7.50 8.55 1.51
N TYR A 126 -8.28 9.62 1.44
CA TYR A 126 -9.64 9.67 2.00
C TYR A 126 -10.73 9.89 0.94
N VAL A 127 -10.63 9.16 -0.19
CA VAL A 127 -11.57 9.24 -1.33
C VAL A 127 -12.62 8.13 -1.32
#